data_AF-A0A2N9EGV2-F1
#
_entry.id   AF-A0A2N9EGV2-F1
#
_cell.length_a   1.000
_cell.length_b   1.000
_cell.length_c   1.000
_cell.angle_alpha   90.00
_cell.angle_beta   90.00
_cell.angle_gamma   90.00
#
_symmetry.space_group_name_H-M   'P 1'
#
loop_
_entity.id
_entity.type
_entity.pdbx_description
1 polymer ?
#
loop_
_entity_poly.entity_id
_entity_poly.type
_entity_poly.pdbx_seq_one_letter_code
_entity_poly.pdbx_strand_id
1 'polypeptide(L)'
;MDNSHDTMENSHEALNNVENGVSKGLMNKELSKGRTPQNVSSSILRKKSDPSLVSKVRFNMLRQFLANLQEVLLGTKLAVLFPAVPLAIAADFYNFGRPWIFALSLLGLAPLAERVSFLTEYASGESGGIGISTAESNLQLSRASSVVMLIAYIAYIFFQLKTHRELFESPDEEDEEDEEKAVIGFWGAFIWLVGMTIIIALLSEYVVGTIEAASDSWGISVSFISIILLPIVGNAAEHAGSIIFAFKNKLDISLGVALGSASQISMFVVPLSVVVAWAMGIDMDLDFSLLETGCLAFTIIVTAFTLQVLNL
;
A
#
# COMPACT_ATOMS: atom_id res chain seq x y z
N MET A 1 -75.87 0.19 -35.84
CA MET A 1 -76.34 -1.21 -35.84
C MET A 1 -75.09 -2.04 -35.74
N ASP A 2 -74.40 -2.04 -34.59
CA ASP A 2 -74.76 -2.64 -33.30
C ASP A 2 -74.76 -4.18 -33.34
N ASN A 3 -73.78 -4.74 -32.61
CA ASN A 3 -73.73 -6.02 -31.90
C ASN A 3 -73.93 -7.35 -32.66
N SER A 4 -73.25 -8.47 -32.36
CA SER A 4 -72.29 -8.83 -31.29
C SER A 4 -72.04 -10.35 -31.32
N HIS A 5 -70.92 -10.80 -30.70
CA HIS A 5 -70.73 -12.09 -29.98
C HIS A 5 -70.80 -13.39 -30.84
N ASP A 6 -69.92 -14.40 -30.77
CA ASP A 6 -68.85 -14.90 -29.90
C ASP A 6 -67.89 -15.69 -30.84
N THR A 7 -66.60 -15.97 -30.58
CA THR A 7 -66.10 -16.91 -29.58
C THR A 7 -64.55 -16.82 -29.56
N MET A 8 -64.01 -16.35 -28.45
CA MET A 8 -62.60 -16.49 -28.06
C MET A 8 -62.38 -17.88 -27.46
N GLU A 9 -62.03 -18.87 -28.28
CA GLU A 9 -61.55 -20.19 -27.81
C GLU A 9 -60.94 -20.95 -28.99
N ASN A 10 -59.63 -20.78 -29.27
CA ASN A 10 -58.77 -21.76 -30.00
C ASN A 10 -57.39 -21.20 -30.38
N SER A 11 -56.59 -20.78 -29.41
CA SER A 11 -55.20 -20.37 -29.66
C SER A 11 -54.16 -21.10 -28.79
N HIS A 12 -54.50 -22.30 -28.29
CA HIS A 12 -53.59 -23.12 -27.47
C HIS A 12 -53.26 -24.53 -28.00
N GLU A 13 -53.62 -24.87 -29.26
CA GLU A 13 -53.35 -26.23 -29.81
C GLU A 13 -52.44 -26.28 -31.07
N ALA A 14 -51.73 -25.20 -31.42
CA ALA A 14 -50.97 -25.13 -32.66
C ALA A 14 -49.44 -25.41 -32.56
N LEU A 15 -48.94 -26.04 -31.49
CA LEU A 15 -47.49 -26.25 -31.30
C LEU A 15 -47.05 -27.66 -30.87
N ASN A 16 -47.81 -28.72 -31.20
CA ASN A 16 -47.44 -30.10 -30.80
C ASN A 16 -47.41 -31.17 -31.90
N ASN A 17 -47.39 -30.83 -33.19
CA ASN A 17 -47.49 -31.82 -34.27
C ASN A 17 -46.36 -31.77 -35.34
N VAL A 18 -45.14 -31.34 -34.99
CA VAL A 18 -43.99 -31.35 -35.93
C VAL A 18 -43.05 -32.54 -35.73
N GLU A 19 -43.37 -33.45 -34.82
CA GLU A 19 -42.56 -34.65 -34.58
C GLU A 19 -43.34 -35.90 -35.02
N ASN A 20 -43.13 -36.30 -36.28
CA ASN A 20 -43.14 -37.68 -36.81
C ASN A 20 -43.73 -37.79 -38.23
N GLY A 21 -42.86 -38.14 -39.19
CA GLY A 21 -43.27 -38.90 -40.38
C GLY A 21 -42.83 -38.30 -41.72
N VAL A 22 -42.42 -39.21 -42.62
CA VAL A 22 -42.04 -39.01 -44.05
C VAL A 22 -40.54 -38.70 -44.22
N SER A 23 -39.68 -39.52 -44.84
CA SER A 23 -39.88 -40.57 -45.84
C SER A 23 -38.71 -41.58 -45.89
N LYS A 24 -39.00 -42.82 -46.25
CA LYS A 24 -38.06 -43.91 -46.56
C LYS A 24 -37.58 -43.82 -48.02
N GLY A 25 -36.31 -44.17 -48.23
CA GLY A 25 -35.87 -45.03 -49.35
C GLY A 25 -35.02 -44.38 -50.44
N LEU A 26 -33.73 -44.76 -50.53
CA LEU A 26 -33.15 -45.42 -51.71
C LEU A 26 -31.70 -45.94 -51.47
N MET A 27 -31.52 -47.24 -51.74
CA MET A 27 -30.39 -47.95 -52.39
C MET A 27 -28.94 -47.93 -51.83
N ASN A 28 -28.54 -49.12 -51.33
CA ASN A 28 -27.39 -49.96 -51.72
C ASN A 28 -26.05 -49.31 -52.13
N LYS A 29 -24.93 -49.71 -51.50
CA LYS A 29 -24.16 -50.92 -51.88
C LYS A 29 -22.98 -51.16 -50.92
N GLU A 30 -22.73 -52.45 -50.70
CA GLU A 30 -21.70 -53.09 -49.87
C GLU A 30 -20.24 -52.67 -50.16
N LEU A 31 -19.32 -52.81 -49.19
CA LEU A 31 -18.51 -54.03 -48.98
C LEU A 31 -17.14 -53.74 -48.31
N SER A 32 -16.74 -54.68 -47.44
CA SER A 32 -15.40 -54.96 -46.88
C SER A 32 -15.22 -54.58 -45.41
N LYS A 33 -15.52 -55.44 -44.41
CA LYS A 33 -14.88 -56.72 -44.02
C LYS A 33 -13.39 -56.50 -43.64
N GLY A 34 -12.88 -56.79 -42.44
CA GLY A 34 -13.45 -57.31 -41.21
C GLY A 34 -12.34 -57.63 -40.18
N ARG A 35 -12.74 -57.79 -38.91
CA ARG A 35 -12.20 -58.66 -37.82
C ARG A 35 -10.73 -58.52 -37.33
N THR A 36 -10.64 -58.19 -36.04
CA THR A 36 -9.63 -58.41 -34.97
C THR A 36 -9.02 -59.83 -34.89
N PRO A 37 -8.07 -60.20 -33.99
CA PRO A 37 -7.01 -59.49 -33.21
C PRO A 37 -5.60 -60.20 -33.23
N GLN A 38 -4.62 -59.66 -32.48
CA GLN A 38 -3.41 -60.29 -31.86
C GLN A 38 -1.98 -59.99 -32.38
N ASN A 39 -1.15 -59.54 -31.43
CA ASN A 39 0.30 -59.74 -31.19
C ASN A 39 1.22 -60.16 -32.34
N VAL A 40 2.19 -59.30 -32.67
CA VAL A 40 3.63 -59.68 -32.70
C VAL A 40 4.53 -58.45 -32.58
N SER A 41 5.53 -58.57 -31.70
CA SER A 41 6.60 -57.61 -31.43
C SER A 41 7.54 -57.38 -32.62
N SER A 42 8.02 -56.14 -32.78
CA SER A 42 9.45 -55.86 -32.98
C SER A 42 9.80 -54.39 -32.68
N SER A 43 10.54 -54.25 -31.58
CA SER A 43 11.57 -53.25 -31.28
C SER A 43 12.00 -52.27 -32.38
N ILE A 44 12.06 -50.97 -32.05
CA ILE A 44 13.25 -50.11 -32.18
C ILE A 44 13.09 -48.88 -31.24
N LEU A 45 13.82 -48.96 -30.12
CA LEU A 45 14.56 -47.89 -29.45
C LEU A 45 13.94 -46.49 -29.32
N ARG A 46 13.04 -46.32 -28.33
CA ARG A 46 12.93 -45.04 -27.61
C ARG A 46 13.63 -45.19 -26.25
N LYS A 47 14.88 -44.74 -26.22
CA LYS A 47 15.77 -44.64 -25.06
C LYS A 47 15.05 -43.98 -23.88
N LYS A 48 14.53 -44.81 -22.97
CA LYS A 48 14.02 -44.40 -21.66
C LYS A 48 15.20 -44.55 -20.70
N SER A 49 15.84 -43.44 -20.37
CA SER A 49 16.80 -43.37 -19.28
C SER A 49 16.00 -43.38 -17.97
N ASP A 50 15.84 -44.57 -17.40
CA ASP A 50 15.58 -44.71 -15.98
C ASP A 50 16.87 -44.33 -15.21
N PRO A 51 16.73 -43.56 -14.13
CA PRO A 51 17.52 -43.82 -12.95
C PRO A 51 16.55 -44.25 -11.85
N SER A 52 16.21 -45.53 -11.84
CA SER A 52 15.77 -46.20 -10.62
C SER A 52 16.99 -46.42 -9.72
N LEU A 53 17.59 -45.36 -9.17
CA LEU A 53 18.55 -45.42 -8.05
C LEU A 53 18.66 -44.08 -7.31
N VAL A 54 17.53 -43.51 -6.87
CA VAL A 54 17.52 -42.68 -5.63
C VAL A 54 16.27 -43.02 -4.82
N SER A 55 16.16 -44.29 -4.43
CA SER A 55 15.36 -44.68 -3.27
C SER A 55 16.14 -44.37 -2.00
N LYS A 56 15.87 -43.20 -1.40
CA LYS A 56 15.85 -43.05 0.07
C LYS A 56 15.16 -41.75 0.45
N VAL A 57 13.94 -41.94 0.90
CA VAL A 57 13.04 -40.98 1.55
C VAL A 57 13.78 -40.30 2.71
N ARG A 58 14.18 -39.04 2.48
CA ARG A 58 14.45 -38.03 3.52
C ARG A 58 14.27 -36.59 3.02
N PHE A 59 14.04 -36.42 1.72
CA PHE A 59 14.04 -35.13 1.02
C PHE A 59 12.68 -34.70 0.45
N ASN A 60 11.55 -35.36 0.72
CA ASN A 60 10.27 -34.90 0.16
C ASN A 60 9.78 -33.61 0.83
N MET A 61 9.81 -33.57 2.17
CA MET A 61 9.56 -32.36 2.96
C MET A 61 10.59 -31.27 2.65
N LEU A 62 11.88 -31.62 2.55
CA LEU A 62 12.92 -30.65 2.25
C LEU A 62 12.81 -30.14 0.81
N ARG A 63 12.41 -30.97 -0.16
CA ARG A 63 12.16 -30.57 -1.55
C ARG A 63 10.90 -29.73 -1.67
N GLN A 64 9.84 -30.02 -0.92
CA GLN A 64 8.66 -29.16 -0.82
C GLN A 64 8.98 -27.84 -0.12
N PHE A 65 9.77 -27.87 0.95
CA PHE A 65 10.25 -26.69 1.64
C PHE A 65 11.16 -25.84 0.73
N LEU A 66 12.11 -26.44 0.02
CA LEU A 66 12.95 -25.73 -0.96
C LEU A 66 12.16 -25.26 -2.18
N ALA A 67 11.14 -26.00 -2.63
CA ALA A 67 10.27 -25.57 -3.72
C ALA A 67 9.41 -24.37 -3.29
N ASN A 68 8.81 -24.42 -2.10
CA ASN A 68 8.08 -23.31 -1.50
C ASN A 68 9.01 -22.11 -1.25
N LEU A 69 10.22 -22.36 -0.75
CA LEU A 69 11.23 -21.31 -0.53
C LEU A 69 11.70 -20.70 -1.85
N GLN A 70 11.86 -21.50 -2.92
CA GLN A 70 12.21 -21.03 -4.25
C GLN A 70 11.07 -20.22 -4.88
N GLU A 71 9.82 -20.62 -4.70
CA GLU A 71 8.65 -19.87 -5.20
C GLU A 71 8.44 -18.55 -4.41
N VAL A 72 8.69 -18.59 -3.10
CA VAL A 72 8.61 -17.45 -2.19
C VAL A 72 9.81 -16.50 -2.29
N LEU A 73 11.00 -16.95 -2.73
CA LEU A 73 12.18 -16.08 -2.86
C LEU A 73 12.51 -15.69 -4.31
N LEU A 74 12.36 -16.60 -5.27
CA LEU A 74 12.79 -16.42 -6.68
C LEU A 74 11.63 -16.19 -7.65
N GLY A 75 10.37 -16.23 -7.19
CA GLY A 75 9.20 -16.08 -8.05
C GLY A 75 8.87 -14.65 -8.51
N THR A 76 9.50 -13.61 -7.94
CA THR A 76 9.14 -12.20 -8.23
C THR A 76 10.24 -11.46 -9.00
N LYS A 77 9.82 -10.46 -9.79
CA LYS A 77 10.72 -9.54 -10.52
C LYS A 77 11.69 -8.81 -9.57
N LEU A 78 11.27 -8.60 -8.32
CA LEU A 78 12.04 -7.96 -7.25
C LEU A 78 13.03 -8.89 -6.53
N ALA A 79 13.06 -10.19 -6.86
CA ALA A 79 14.04 -11.12 -6.31
C ALA A 79 15.50 -10.74 -6.62
N VAL A 80 15.69 -9.92 -7.66
CA VAL A 80 16.97 -9.28 -8.04
C VAL A 80 17.55 -8.43 -6.90
N LEU A 81 16.71 -8.00 -5.96
CA LEU A 81 17.07 -7.13 -4.84
C LEU A 81 17.44 -7.90 -3.56
N PHE A 82 17.15 -9.21 -3.47
CA PHE A 82 17.58 -10.05 -2.34
C PHE A 82 19.10 -10.07 -2.08
N PRO A 83 20.00 -9.97 -3.09
CA PRO A 83 21.43 -9.81 -2.86
C PRO A 83 21.79 -8.58 -2.02
N ALA A 84 20.93 -7.56 -1.93
CA ALA A 84 21.17 -6.38 -1.10
C ALA A 84 21.27 -6.72 0.39
N VAL A 85 20.61 -7.79 0.85
CA VAL A 85 20.66 -8.25 2.26
C VAL A 85 22.05 -8.78 2.65
N PRO A 86 22.63 -9.78 1.96
CA PRO A 86 24.01 -10.19 2.24
C PRO A 86 25.02 -9.09 1.90
N LEU A 87 24.72 -8.18 0.96
CA LEU A 87 25.58 -7.02 0.66
C LEU A 87 25.60 -6.00 1.81
N ALA A 88 24.47 -5.77 2.49
CA ALA A 88 24.38 -4.93 3.68
C ALA A 88 25.21 -5.52 4.84
N ILE A 89 25.12 -6.83 5.04
CA ILE A 89 25.90 -7.56 6.05
C ILE A 89 27.40 -7.50 5.70
N ALA A 90 27.77 -7.70 4.43
CA ALA A 90 29.16 -7.56 3.99
C ALA A 90 29.67 -6.13 4.18
N ALA A 91 28.87 -5.11 3.86
CA ALA A 91 29.20 -3.71 4.07
C ALA A 91 29.49 -3.41 5.55
N ASP A 92 28.75 -4.01 6.48
CA ASP A 92 29.00 -3.93 7.92
C ASP A 92 30.34 -4.59 8.30
N PHE A 93 30.59 -5.82 7.82
CA PHE A 93 31.87 -6.53 8.07
C PHE A 93 33.10 -5.79 7.52
N TYR A 94 32.96 -5.08 6.40
CA TYR A 94 34.05 -4.31 5.78
C TYR A 94 34.13 -2.85 6.28
N ASN A 95 33.35 -2.45 7.30
CA ASN A 95 33.27 -1.08 7.82
C ASN A 95 32.97 -0.03 6.73
N PHE A 96 32.09 -0.34 5.79
CA PHE A 96 31.54 0.68 4.90
C PHE A 96 30.78 1.75 5.70
N GLY A 97 30.69 2.95 5.15
CA GLY A 97 29.99 4.05 5.82
C GLY A 97 28.56 3.66 6.22
N ARG A 98 28.16 4.05 7.44
CA ARG A 98 26.82 3.79 7.99
C ARG A 98 25.65 4.13 7.03
N PRO A 99 25.74 5.14 6.12
CA PRO A 99 24.71 5.39 5.11
C PRO A 99 24.53 4.30 4.06
N TRP A 100 25.60 3.61 3.67
CA TRP A 100 25.52 2.52 2.71
C TRP A 100 24.86 1.28 3.32
N ILE A 101 25.13 1.02 4.60
CA ILE A 101 24.49 -0.06 5.33
C ILE A 101 22.98 0.21 5.49
N PHE A 102 22.60 1.44 5.83
CA PHE A 102 21.20 1.87 5.88
C PHE A 102 20.49 1.75 4.51
N ALA A 103 21.11 2.26 3.43
CA ALA A 103 20.52 2.19 2.10
C ALA A 103 20.36 0.73 1.61
N LEU A 104 21.38 -0.12 1.82
CA LEU A 104 21.35 -1.53 1.41
C LEU A 104 20.37 -2.36 2.24
N SER A 105 20.27 -2.09 3.55
CA SER A 105 19.29 -2.76 4.41
C SER A 105 17.85 -2.38 4.05
N LEU A 106 17.59 -1.11 3.75
CA LEU A 106 16.28 -0.66 3.28
C LEU A 106 15.92 -1.26 1.91
N LEU A 107 16.91 -1.33 1.00
CA LEU A 107 16.77 -1.98 -0.29
C LEU A 107 16.47 -3.48 -0.16
N GLY A 108 17.08 -4.16 0.81
CA GLY A 108 16.81 -5.56 1.14
C GLY A 108 15.46 -5.80 1.84
N LEU A 109 14.89 -4.78 2.48
CA LEU A 109 13.58 -4.81 3.13
C LEU A 109 12.42 -4.81 2.11
N ALA A 110 12.60 -4.16 0.95
CA ALA A 110 11.58 -4.08 -0.10
C ALA A 110 11.04 -5.45 -0.58
N PRO A 111 11.88 -6.45 -0.96
CA PRO A 111 11.38 -7.77 -1.35
C PRO A 111 10.77 -8.55 -0.18
N LEU A 112 11.17 -8.27 1.07
CA LEU A 112 10.55 -8.87 2.25
C LEU A 112 9.14 -8.31 2.50
N ALA A 113 8.96 -7.00 2.37
CA ALA A 113 7.67 -6.33 2.53
C ALA A 113 6.65 -6.77 1.47
N GLU A 114 7.07 -6.89 0.20
CA GLU A 114 6.26 -7.47 -0.89
C GLU A 114 5.79 -8.89 -0.54
N ARG A 115 6.67 -9.70 0.04
CA ARG A 115 6.34 -11.09 0.41
C ARG A 115 5.42 -11.19 1.61
N VAL A 116 5.50 -10.29 2.57
CA VAL A 116 4.51 -10.22 3.66
C VAL A 116 3.12 -9.92 3.09
N SER A 117 3.00 -9.02 2.11
CA SER A 117 1.71 -8.76 1.42
C SER A 117 1.21 -9.99 0.66
N PHE A 118 2.06 -10.62 -0.15
CA PHE A 118 1.69 -11.84 -0.90
C PHE A 118 1.29 -13.00 0.02
N LEU A 119 1.98 -13.20 1.14
CA LEU A 119 1.66 -14.24 2.11
C LEU A 119 0.34 -13.96 2.84
N THR A 120 0.00 -12.69 3.07
CA THR A 120 -1.29 -12.27 3.64
C THR A 120 -2.44 -12.54 2.66
N GLU A 121 -2.21 -12.29 1.37
CA GLU A 121 -3.16 -12.60 0.30
C GLU A 121 -3.37 -14.13 0.16
N TYR A 122 -2.28 -14.92 0.18
CA TYR A 122 -2.36 -16.37 0.11
C TYR A 122 -3.06 -16.99 1.33
N ALA A 123 -2.79 -16.46 2.54
CA ALA A 123 -3.47 -16.89 3.77
C ALA A 123 -4.96 -16.54 3.77
N SER A 124 -5.36 -15.52 3.01
CA SER A 124 -6.76 -15.10 2.85
C SER A 124 -7.46 -15.75 1.65
N GLY A 125 -6.70 -16.43 0.78
CA GLY A 125 -7.12 -16.90 -0.55
C GLY A 125 -7.89 -18.22 -0.62
N GLU A 126 -8.36 -18.79 0.50
CA GLU A 126 -9.21 -19.99 0.48
C GLU A 126 -10.69 -19.71 0.16
N SER A 127 -11.05 -18.50 -0.29
CA SER A 127 -12.39 -18.19 -0.82
C SER A 127 -12.34 -17.31 -2.07
N GLY A 128 -12.87 -17.85 -3.17
CA GLY A 128 -12.98 -17.16 -4.46
C GLY A 128 -13.91 -15.94 -4.39
N GLY A 129 -13.32 -14.75 -4.49
CA GLY A 129 -14.00 -13.45 -4.53
C GLY A 129 -13.05 -12.27 -4.80
N ILE A 130 -12.11 -12.45 -5.73
CA ILE A 130 -10.79 -11.77 -5.85
C ILE A 130 -10.82 -10.22 -5.91
N GLY A 131 -11.93 -9.57 -6.27
CA GLY A 131 -11.99 -8.11 -6.37
C GLY A 131 -12.50 -7.40 -5.10
N ILE A 132 -13.54 -7.95 -4.47
CA ILE A 132 -14.21 -7.33 -3.32
C ILE A 132 -13.48 -7.67 -2.02
N SER A 133 -12.92 -8.88 -1.91
CA SER A 133 -12.13 -9.30 -0.74
C SER A 133 -10.88 -8.45 -0.54
N THR A 134 -10.23 -8.04 -1.64
CA THR A 134 -8.94 -7.35 -1.60
C THR A 134 -9.09 -5.91 -1.12
N ALA A 135 -10.10 -5.17 -1.58
CA ALA A 135 -10.38 -3.82 -1.10
C ALA A 135 -10.78 -3.81 0.39
N GLU A 136 -11.66 -4.73 0.79
CA GLU A 136 -12.03 -4.91 2.21
C GLU A 136 -10.83 -5.30 3.08
N SER A 137 -9.94 -6.15 2.56
CA SER A 137 -8.71 -6.54 3.26
C SER A 137 -7.74 -5.37 3.41
N ASN A 138 -7.56 -4.55 2.37
CA ASN A 138 -6.69 -3.37 2.39
C ASN A 138 -7.21 -2.32 3.37
N LEU A 139 -8.52 -2.10 3.41
CA LEU A 139 -9.17 -1.19 4.33
C LEU A 139 -9.03 -1.66 5.80
N GLN A 140 -9.24 -2.95 6.06
CA GLN A 140 -9.02 -3.53 7.39
C GLN A 140 -7.55 -3.45 7.83
N LEU A 141 -6.62 -3.72 6.92
CA LEU A 141 -5.19 -3.58 7.17
C LEU A 141 -4.81 -2.13 7.47
N SER A 142 -5.38 -1.16 6.72
CA SER A 142 -5.17 0.27 6.92
C SER A 142 -5.69 0.74 8.28
N ARG A 143 -6.88 0.27 8.69
CA ARG A 143 -7.46 0.55 10.02
C ARG A 143 -6.60 -0.04 11.13
N ALA A 144 -6.16 -1.30 10.99
CA ALA A 144 -5.28 -1.95 11.97
C ALA A 144 -3.93 -1.23 12.10
N SER A 145 -3.30 -0.89 10.96
CA SER A 145 -2.06 -0.12 10.91
C SER A 145 -2.21 1.25 11.57
N SER A 146 -3.33 1.93 11.33
CA SER A 146 -3.62 3.24 11.93
C SER A 146 -3.68 3.19 13.46
N VAL A 147 -4.36 2.18 14.02
CA VAL A 147 -4.41 1.97 15.47
C VAL A 147 -3.01 1.72 16.05
N VAL A 148 -2.20 0.89 15.38
CA VAL A 148 -0.82 0.61 15.80
C VAL A 148 0.05 1.87 15.77
N MET A 149 -0.05 2.69 14.71
CA MET A 149 0.68 3.95 14.60
C MET A 149 0.30 4.95 15.70
N LEU A 150 -0.99 5.06 16.03
CA LEU A 150 -1.44 5.94 17.12
C LEU A 150 -0.93 5.47 18.49
N ILE A 151 -0.93 4.16 18.76
CA ILE A 151 -0.35 3.61 19.98
C ILE A 151 1.16 3.90 20.03
N ALA A 152 1.86 3.71 18.91
CA ALA A 152 3.28 4.03 18.81
C ALA A 152 3.55 5.53 19.02
N TYR A 153 2.69 6.42 18.52
CA TYR A 153 2.79 7.86 18.75
C TYR A 153 2.57 8.23 20.22
N ILE A 154 1.60 7.61 20.92
CA ILE A 154 1.41 7.83 22.35
C ILE A 154 2.64 7.36 23.14
N ALA A 155 3.21 6.20 22.78
CA ALA A 155 4.45 5.71 23.39
C ALA A 155 5.63 6.66 23.11
N TYR A 156 5.71 7.21 21.89
CA TYR A 156 6.70 8.22 21.51
C TYR A 156 6.55 9.51 22.33
N ILE A 157 5.34 10.04 22.49
CA ILE A 157 5.09 11.23 23.34
C ILE A 157 5.44 10.95 24.80
N PHE A 158 5.10 9.77 25.32
CA PHE A 158 5.52 9.38 26.67
C PHE A 158 7.05 9.32 26.81
N PHE A 159 7.72 8.79 25.79
CA PHE A 159 9.18 8.74 25.75
C PHE A 159 9.80 10.14 25.73
N GLN A 160 9.29 11.00 24.84
CA GLN A 160 9.75 12.38 24.65
C GLN A 160 9.52 13.25 25.88
N LEU A 161 8.32 13.22 26.48
CA LEU A 161 7.96 14.13 27.56
C LEU A 161 8.41 13.66 28.94
N LYS A 162 8.57 12.34 29.15
CA LYS A 162 8.82 11.79 30.49
C LYS A 162 10.16 11.09 30.63
N THR A 163 10.48 10.14 29.76
CA THR A 163 11.65 9.28 30.00
C THR A 163 12.94 9.89 29.47
N HIS A 164 12.90 10.63 28.37
CA HIS A 164 14.09 11.19 27.70
C HIS A 164 13.91 12.67 27.37
N ARG A 165 13.24 13.43 28.25
CA ARG A 165 13.05 14.88 28.09
C ARG A 165 14.36 15.61 27.82
N GLU A 166 15.43 15.24 28.54
CA GLU A 166 16.77 15.82 28.41
C GLU A 166 17.41 15.60 27.02
N LEU A 167 16.95 14.63 26.23
CA LEU A 167 17.42 14.42 24.85
C LEU A 167 16.74 15.38 23.85
N PHE A 168 15.56 15.89 24.20
CA PHE A 168 14.73 16.73 23.33
C PHE A 168 14.72 18.21 23.75
N GLU A 169 15.22 18.54 24.95
CA GLU A 169 15.47 19.92 25.37
C GLU A 169 16.79 20.39 24.76
N SER A 170 16.74 21.45 23.96
CA SER A 170 17.94 21.99 23.33
C SER A 170 18.66 22.95 24.31
N PRO A 171 19.99 22.82 24.53
CA PRO A 171 20.73 23.69 25.46
C PRO A 171 20.71 25.18 25.07
N ASP A 172 20.48 25.47 23.79
CA ASP A 172 20.52 26.83 23.21
C ASP A 172 19.20 27.61 23.39
N GLU A 173 18.19 27.03 24.04
CA GLU A 173 16.95 27.74 24.41
C GLU A 173 17.13 28.65 25.64
N GLU A 174 18.06 28.34 26.55
CA GLU A 174 18.26 29.11 27.78
C GLU A 174 18.95 30.47 27.56
N ASP A 175 19.78 30.63 26.52
CA ASP A 175 20.55 31.86 26.28
C ASP A 175 19.78 32.95 25.49
N GLU A 176 18.58 32.66 24.96
CA GLU A 176 17.78 33.61 24.15
C GLU A 176 16.39 33.94 24.73
N GLU A 177 15.95 33.31 25.83
CA GLU A 177 14.71 33.70 26.53
C GLU A 177 14.71 35.16 27.03
N ASP A 178 15.89 35.79 27.12
CA ASP A 178 16.02 37.18 27.54
C ASP A 178 15.57 38.21 26.47
N GLU A 179 15.41 37.83 25.19
CA GLU A 179 14.99 38.75 24.11
C GLU A 179 13.49 38.66 23.74
N GLU A 180 12.82 37.53 23.95
CA GLU A 180 11.39 37.36 23.62
C GLU A 180 10.49 37.39 24.86
N LYS A 181 10.38 38.56 25.49
CA LYS A 181 9.40 38.76 26.57
C LYS A 181 7.99 38.55 26.02
N ALA A 182 7.26 37.59 26.59
CA ALA A 182 5.87 37.30 26.24
C ALA A 182 5.01 38.59 26.30
N VAL A 183 4.75 39.17 25.12
CA VAL A 183 3.99 40.42 24.97
C VAL A 183 2.51 40.24 25.32
N ILE A 184 2.04 38.99 25.38
CA ILE A 184 0.63 38.63 25.51
C ILE A 184 0.44 37.76 26.75
N GLY A 185 -0.43 38.19 27.67
CA GLY A 185 -0.80 37.40 28.86
C GLY A 185 -1.57 36.13 28.48
N PHE A 186 -1.57 35.13 29.38
CA PHE A 186 -2.18 33.81 29.17
C PHE A 186 -3.60 33.86 28.58
N TRP A 187 -4.49 34.68 29.13
CA TRP A 187 -5.87 34.81 28.64
C TRP A 187 -5.94 35.44 27.25
N GLY A 188 -5.04 36.38 26.93
CA GLY A 188 -4.93 36.95 25.59
C GLY A 188 -4.48 35.90 24.58
N ALA A 189 -3.47 35.10 24.92
CA ALA A 189 -3.00 34.00 24.08
C ALA A 189 -4.09 32.94 23.85
N PHE A 190 -4.83 32.57 24.91
CA PHE A 190 -5.93 31.61 24.80
C PHE A 190 -7.06 32.10 23.88
N ILE A 191 -7.48 33.36 24.01
CA ILE A 191 -8.51 33.95 23.14
C ILE A 191 -8.03 33.99 21.69
N TRP A 192 -6.79 34.40 21.45
CA TRP A 192 -6.21 34.41 20.11
C TRP A 192 -6.12 33.00 19.51
N LEU A 193 -5.74 32.01 20.31
CA LEU A 193 -5.69 30.61 19.87
C LEU A 193 -7.05 30.13 19.38
N VAL A 194 -8.08 30.26 20.22
CA VAL A 194 -9.46 29.85 19.86
C VAL A 194 -9.96 30.64 18.65
N GLY A 195 -9.72 31.95 18.60
CA GLY A 195 -10.10 32.80 17.48
C GLY A 195 -9.46 32.38 16.16
N MET A 196 -8.14 32.13 16.15
CA MET A 196 -7.44 31.66 14.96
C MET A 196 -7.89 30.27 14.54
N THR A 197 -8.13 29.35 15.48
CA THR A 197 -8.66 28.01 15.16
C THR A 197 -10.03 28.10 14.47
N ILE A 198 -10.93 28.98 14.91
CA ILE A 198 -12.23 29.18 14.26
C ILE A 198 -12.05 29.73 12.85
N ILE A 199 -11.18 30.73 12.67
CA ILE A 199 -10.91 31.31 11.35
C ILE A 199 -10.33 30.24 10.41
N ILE A 200 -9.36 29.45 10.87
CA ILE A 200 -8.77 28.37 10.08
C ILE A 200 -9.83 27.33 9.70
N ALA A 201 -10.73 26.95 10.63
CA ALA A 201 -11.80 26.01 10.33
C ALA A 201 -12.74 26.52 9.23
N LEU A 202 -13.16 27.80 9.31
CA LEU A 202 -13.99 28.43 8.27
C LEU A 202 -13.27 28.50 6.92
N LEU A 203 -12.00 28.91 6.91
CA LEU A 203 -11.20 28.95 5.69
C LEU A 203 -10.98 27.55 5.10
N SER A 204 -10.79 26.52 5.94
CA SER A 204 -10.65 25.13 5.51
C SER A 204 -11.90 24.62 4.83
N GLU A 205 -13.10 24.95 5.35
CA GLU A 205 -14.37 24.60 4.70
C GLU A 205 -14.50 25.24 3.32
N TYR A 206 -14.14 26.53 3.18
CA TYR A 206 -14.13 27.20 1.88
C TYR A 206 -13.12 26.59 0.90
N VAL A 207 -11.91 26.28 1.36
CA VAL A 207 -10.85 25.69 0.54
C VAL A 207 -11.26 24.31 0.04
N VAL A 208 -11.75 23.43 0.91
CA VAL A 208 -12.23 22.10 0.52
C VAL A 208 -13.45 22.21 -0.40
N GLY A 209 -14.39 23.12 -0.12
CA GLY A 209 -15.58 23.31 -0.95
C GLY A 209 -15.34 23.94 -2.34
N THR A 210 -14.14 24.47 -2.60
CA THR A 210 -13.80 25.10 -3.88
C THR A 210 -12.75 24.34 -4.68
N ILE A 211 -12.25 23.21 -4.17
CA ILE A 211 -11.11 22.50 -4.77
C ILE A 211 -11.46 21.91 -6.15
N GLU A 212 -12.64 21.34 -6.33
CA GLU A 212 -13.09 20.84 -7.65
C GLU A 212 -13.27 21.99 -8.65
N ALA A 213 -13.90 23.09 -8.23
CA ALA A 213 -14.09 24.25 -9.10
C ALA A 213 -12.75 24.90 -9.51
N ALA A 214 -11.78 24.95 -8.59
CA ALA A 214 -10.43 25.41 -8.87
C ALA A 214 -9.69 24.46 -9.83
N SER A 215 -9.81 23.15 -9.62
CA SER A 215 -9.26 22.12 -10.51
C SER A 215 -9.77 22.31 -11.95
N ASP A 216 -11.08 22.44 -12.13
CA ASP A 216 -11.70 22.65 -13.45
C ASP A 216 -11.28 23.97 -14.11
N SER A 217 -11.22 25.06 -13.33
CA SER A 217 -10.87 26.38 -13.85
C SER A 217 -9.39 26.53 -14.19
N TRP A 218 -8.49 25.90 -13.42
CA TRP A 218 -7.05 26.01 -13.61
C TRP A 218 -6.49 24.90 -14.51
N GLY A 219 -7.29 23.87 -14.79
CA GLY A 219 -6.87 22.73 -15.62
C GLY A 219 -5.80 21.86 -14.95
N ILE A 220 -5.75 21.84 -13.63
CA ILE A 220 -4.81 21.04 -12.82
C ILE A 220 -5.59 20.03 -11.99
N SER A 221 -5.01 18.88 -11.65
CA SER A 221 -5.74 17.83 -10.93
C SER A 221 -5.98 18.19 -9.47
N VAL A 222 -7.12 17.74 -8.92
CA VAL A 222 -7.43 17.81 -7.48
C VAL A 222 -6.30 17.19 -6.64
N SER A 223 -5.75 16.06 -7.08
CA SER A 223 -4.59 15.42 -6.43
C SER A 223 -3.35 16.32 -6.39
N PHE A 224 -3.04 17.07 -7.45
CA PHE A 224 -1.92 18.03 -7.44
C PHE A 224 -2.18 19.19 -6.47
N ILE A 225 -3.40 19.72 -6.43
CA ILE A 225 -3.78 20.77 -5.49
C ILE A 225 -3.62 20.27 -4.04
N SER A 226 -4.16 19.09 -3.74
CA SER A 226 -4.18 18.52 -2.39
C SER A 226 -2.81 18.04 -1.90
N ILE A 227 -1.99 17.45 -2.77
CA ILE A 227 -0.70 16.85 -2.38
C ILE A 227 0.45 17.86 -2.45
N ILE A 228 0.40 18.83 -3.37
CA ILE A 228 1.50 19.79 -3.57
C ILE A 228 1.15 21.17 -3.03
N LEU A 229 0.06 21.78 -3.48
CA LEU A 229 -0.24 23.18 -3.15
C LEU A 229 -0.67 23.36 -1.69
N LEU A 230 -1.57 22.50 -1.20
CA LEU A 230 -2.11 22.60 0.15
C LEU A 230 -1.04 22.48 1.23
N PRO A 231 -0.14 21.47 1.20
CA PRO A 231 0.91 21.34 2.20
C PRO A 231 1.91 22.50 2.19
N ILE A 232 2.20 23.08 1.01
CA ILE A 232 3.07 24.27 0.92
C ILE A 232 2.46 25.43 1.70
N VAL A 233 1.17 25.71 1.49
CA VAL A 233 0.49 26.83 2.17
C VAL A 233 0.30 26.53 3.65
N GLY A 234 -0.14 25.31 3.99
CA GLY A 234 -0.41 24.88 5.37
C GLY A 234 0.84 24.90 6.24
N ASN A 235 2.00 24.54 5.68
CA ASN A 235 3.26 24.44 6.42
C ASN A 235 4.19 25.64 6.15
N ALA A 236 3.75 26.67 5.42
CA ALA A 236 4.59 27.81 5.02
C ALA A 236 5.22 28.52 6.22
N ALA A 237 4.45 28.73 7.28
CA ALA A 237 4.92 29.41 8.49
C ALA A 237 6.00 28.59 9.21
N GLU A 238 5.79 27.28 9.35
CA GLU A 238 6.76 26.36 9.95
C GLU A 238 8.05 26.31 9.13
N HIS A 239 7.93 26.17 7.81
CA HIS A 239 9.08 26.15 6.89
C HIS A 239 9.86 27.46 6.93
N ALA A 240 9.16 28.61 6.97
CA ALA A 240 9.81 29.91 7.11
C ALA A 240 10.58 30.00 8.43
N GLY A 241 10.00 29.53 9.54
CA GLY A 241 10.66 29.44 10.84
C GLY A 241 11.93 28.58 10.80
N SER A 242 11.84 27.36 10.25
CA SER A 242 13.00 26.47 10.07
C SER A 242 14.11 27.14 9.25
N ILE A 243 13.77 27.79 8.14
CA ILE A 243 14.75 28.50 7.31
C ILE A 243 15.42 29.64 8.10
N ILE A 244 14.67 30.41 8.88
CA ILE A 244 15.21 31.48 9.72
C ILE A 244 16.19 30.92 10.76
N PHE A 245 15.83 29.83 11.45
CA PHE A 245 16.73 29.17 12.40
C PHE A 245 17.99 28.61 11.73
N ALA A 246 17.86 28.05 10.53
CA ALA A 246 19.00 27.60 9.74
C ALA A 246 19.93 28.77 9.37
N PHE A 247 19.40 29.94 8.99
CA PHE A 247 20.21 31.14 8.74
C PHE A 247 20.90 31.69 9.98
N LYS A 248 20.32 31.47 11.17
CA LYS A 248 20.95 31.76 12.47
C LYS A 248 21.98 30.69 12.89
N ASN A 249 22.32 29.75 12.01
CA ASN A 249 23.23 28.64 12.28
C ASN A 249 22.73 27.68 13.40
N LYS A 250 21.41 27.66 13.66
CA LYS A 250 20.76 26.75 14.61
C LYS A 250 20.11 25.59 13.84
N LEU A 251 20.96 24.75 13.22
CA LEU A 251 20.49 23.66 12.37
C LEU A 251 19.72 22.60 13.17
N ASP A 252 20.06 22.35 14.43
CA ASP A 252 19.38 21.36 15.28
C ASP A 252 17.92 21.75 15.53
N ILE A 253 17.65 23.03 15.80
CA ILE A 253 16.29 23.56 15.94
C ILE A 253 15.53 23.46 14.61
N SER A 254 16.17 23.86 13.50
CA SER A 254 15.56 23.77 12.17
C SER A 254 15.15 22.33 11.82
N LEU A 255 16.03 21.36 12.11
CA LEU A 255 15.78 19.94 11.88
C LEU A 255 14.74 19.38 12.84
N GLY A 256 14.76 19.80 14.11
CA GLY A 256 13.76 19.44 15.11
C GLY A 256 12.35 19.86 14.67
N VAL A 257 12.18 21.09 14.19
CA VAL A 257 10.90 21.57 13.64
C VAL A 257 10.45 20.73 12.44
N ALA A 258 11.33 20.49 11.46
CA ALA A 258 10.97 19.76 10.25
C ALA A 258 10.67 18.27 10.51
N LEU A 259 11.52 17.57 11.27
CA LEU A 259 11.34 16.15 11.59
C LEU A 259 10.19 15.93 12.57
N GLY A 260 9.96 16.86 13.49
CA GLY A 260 8.83 16.84 14.42
C GLY A 260 7.49 16.95 13.68
N SER A 261 7.36 17.95 12.81
CA SER A 261 6.16 18.15 11.97
C SER A 261 5.89 16.94 11.07
N ALA A 262 6.91 16.40 10.38
CA ALA A 262 6.78 15.20 9.56
C ALA A 262 6.35 13.96 10.37
N SER A 263 6.92 13.77 11.56
CA SER A 263 6.57 12.66 12.46
C SER A 263 5.14 12.78 12.97
N GLN A 264 4.70 14.00 13.31
CA GLN A 264 3.33 14.26 13.75
C GLN A 264 2.32 13.99 12.64
N ILE A 265 2.58 14.46 11.41
CA ILE A 265 1.68 14.21 10.29
C ILE A 265 1.56 12.71 10.01
N SER A 266 2.68 12.00 9.96
CA SER A 266 2.76 10.58 9.60
C SER A 266 2.19 9.64 10.66
N MET A 267 2.55 9.82 11.94
CA MET A 267 2.18 8.89 13.02
C MET A 267 0.91 9.27 13.77
N PHE A 268 0.46 10.53 13.66
CA PHE A 268 -0.72 11.02 14.35
C PHE A 268 -1.82 11.50 13.40
N VAL A 269 -1.57 12.51 12.57
CA VAL A 269 -2.63 13.17 11.78
C VAL A 269 -3.27 12.22 10.75
N VAL A 270 -2.45 11.56 9.93
CA VAL A 270 -2.95 10.64 8.89
C VAL A 270 -3.67 9.42 9.52
N PRO A 271 -3.09 8.71 10.50
CA PRO A 271 -3.75 7.58 11.16
C PRO A 271 -5.03 7.98 11.91
N LEU A 272 -5.03 9.14 12.56
CA LEU A 272 -6.22 9.66 13.23
C LEU A 272 -7.33 9.93 12.22
N SER A 273 -6.99 10.47 11.05
CA SER A 273 -7.95 10.74 9.97
C SER A 273 -8.63 9.45 9.50
N VAL A 274 -7.89 8.35 9.35
CA VAL A 274 -8.44 7.03 9.02
C VAL A 274 -9.40 6.53 10.11
N VAL A 275 -9.04 6.67 11.38
CA VAL A 275 -9.89 6.25 12.51
C VAL A 275 -11.17 7.10 12.61
N VAL A 276 -11.07 8.41 12.39
CA VAL A 276 -12.23 9.32 12.36
C VAL A 276 -13.15 8.99 11.20
N ALA A 277 -12.60 8.78 10.00
CA ALA A 277 -13.35 8.35 8.83
C ALA A 277 -14.06 7.01 9.09
N TRP A 278 -13.37 6.06 9.71
CA TRP A 278 -13.97 4.77 10.11
C TRP A 278 -15.15 4.96 11.08
N ALA A 279 -15.02 5.84 12.07
CA ALA A 279 -16.12 6.15 12.99
C ALA A 279 -17.32 6.84 12.29
N MET A 280 -17.07 7.56 11.20
CA MET A 280 -18.09 8.21 10.37
C MET A 280 -18.69 7.29 9.29
N GLY A 281 -18.18 6.06 9.15
CA GLY A 281 -18.61 5.12 8.10
C GLY A 281 -18.09 5.50 6.70
N ILE A 282 -17.00 6.27 6.63
CA ILE A 282 -16.31 6.63 5.38
C ILE A 282 -15.11 5.70 5.22
N ASP A 283 -14.99 5.10 4.03
CA ASP A 283 -13.90 4.19 3.70
C ASP A 283 -12.65 4.98 3.26
N MET A 284 -11.92 5.48 4.25
CA MET A 284 -10.57 6.02 4.07
C MET A 284 -9.54 4.94 4.40
N ASP A 285 -8.60 4.69 3.51
CA ASP A 285 -7.50 3.74 3.68
C ASP A 285 -6.14 4.44 3.62
N LEU A 286 -5.07 3.66 3.78
CA LEU A 286 -3.68 4.09 3.64
C LEU A 286 -3.08 3.60 2.32
N ASP A 287 -3.91 3.40 1.29
CA ASP A 287 -3.48 2.92 -0.02
C ASP A 287 -3.06 4.08 -0.92
N PHE A 288 -1.81 4.52 -0.75
CA PHE A 288 -1.23 5.58 -1.57
C PHE A 288 -0.85 5.07 -2.96
N SER A 289 -0.91 5.94 -3.96
CA SER A 289 -0.49 5.58 -5.31
C SER A 289 0.99 5.15 -5.34
N LEU A 290 1.38 4.36 -6.34
CA LEU A 290 2.77 3.90 -6.48
C LEU A 290 3.76 5.08 -6.56
N LEU A 291 3.35 6.18 -7.18
CA LEU A 291 4.16 7.39 -7.28
C LEU A 291 4.28 8.12 -5.94
N GLU A 292 3.18 8.24 -5.18
CA GLU A 292 3.19 8.84 -3.84
C GLU A 292 4.07 8.03 -2.88
N THR A 293 3.85 6.71 -2.83
CA THR A 293 4.64 5.79 -2.00
C THR A 293 6.11 5.83 -2.40
N GLY A 294 6.41 5.79 -3.70
CA GLY A 294 7.77 5.86 -4.22
C GLY A 294 8.45 7.19 -3.90
N CYS A 295 7.75 8.32 -4.03
CA CYS A 295 8.25 9.65 -3.71
C CYS A 295 8.53 9.81 -2.20
N LEU A 296 7.62 9.33 -1.35
CA LEU A 296 7.77 9.36 0.11
C LEU A 296 8.95 8.50 0.55
N ALA A 297 9.06 7.27 0.05
CA ALA A 297 10.19 6.39 0.34
C ALA A 297 11.53 7.00 -0.12
N PHE A 298 11.57 7.55 -1.34
CA PHE A 298 12.76 8.22 -1.85
C PHE A 298 13.15 9.44 -1.01
N THR A 299 12.17 10.24 -0.59
CA THR A 299 12.40 11.41 0.28
C THR A 299 12.98 10.99 1.63
N ILE A 300 12.46 9.94 2.26
CA ILE A 300 12.99 9.41 3.52
C ILE A 300 14.45 8.94 3.35
N ILE A 301 14.75 8.21 2.27
CA ILE A 301 16.11 7.72 1.98
C ILE A 301 17.09 8.89 1.82
N VAL A 302 16.73 9.87 0.98
CA VAL A 302 17.59 11.01 0.70
C VAL A 302 17.81 11.81 1.98
N THR A 303 16.76 12.13 2.72
CA THR A 303 16.88 12.87 3.98
C THR A 303 17.73 12.12 5.01
N ALA A 304 17.50 10.81 5.19
CA ALA A 304 18.29 10.00 6.12
C ALA A 304 19.78 9.95 5.74
N PHE A 305 20.08 9.79 4.44
CA PHE A 305 21.45 9.81 3.93
C PHE A 305 22.10 11.19 4.14
N THR A 306 21.38 12.27 3.84
CA THR A 306 21.87 13.64 4.00
C THR A 306 22.19 13.96 5.46
N LEU A 307 21.28 13.63 6.40
CA LEU A 307 21.51 13.83 7.84
C LEU A 307 22.76 13.07 8.31
N GLN A 308 22.92 11.83 7.86
CA GLN A 308 24.04 11.01 8.27
C GLN A 308 25.38 11.45 7.69
N VAL A 309 25.39 11.98 6.46
CA VAL A 309 26.60 12.56 5.84
C VAL A 309 27.00 13.87 6.51
N LEU A 310 26.02 14.66 6.96
CA LEU A 310 26.27 15.90 7.69
C LEU A 310 26.81 15.65 9.11
N ASN A 311 26.86 14.39 9.57
CA ASN A 311 27.43 13.98 10.85
C ASN A 311 26.78 14.71 12.05
N LEU A 312 25.50 15.05 11.88
CA LEU A 312 24.58 15.45 12.94
C LEU A 312 24.08 14.20 13.65
#